data_AF-A0A2G2GIZ0-F1
#
_entry.id   AF-A0A2G2GIZ0-F1
#
_cell.length_a   1.000
_cell.length_b   1.000
_cell.length_c   1.000
_cell.angle_alpha   90.00
_cell.angle_beta   90.00
_cell.angle_gamma   90.00
#
_symmetry.space_group_name_H-M   'P 1'
#
loop_
_entity.id
_entity.type
_entity.pdbx_description
1 polymer ?
#
loop_
_entity_poly.entity_id
_entity_poly.type
_entity_poly.pdbx_seq_one_letter_code
_entity_poly.pdbx_strand_id
1 'polypeptide(L)'
;MQKFKPYMVVALTSILCSISTIVFSHPGSEPHTQIPKNRQPAKMPFWAYQSGYCCMVYDIKEDGTTTNIYAQYCTENYLRINSVKAVKKWAYEKITKDGRSVKTKRFETRTSFIISDTDGTILYGKNGFPRKLKKRGKDSFYCGAALIS
;
A
#
# COMPACT_ATOMS: atom_id res chain seq x y z
N MET A 1 -13.82 10.41 -47.78
CA MET A 1 -13.05 11.57 -47.29
C MET A 1 -11.80 11.03 -46.58
N GLN A 2 -10.62 11.53 -46.97
CA GLN A 2 -9.27 11.40 -46.34
C GLN A 2 -8.82 9.95 -45.98
N LYS A 3 -8.19 9.16 -46.86
CA LYS A 3 -6.86 9.27 -47.52
C LYS A 3 -5.68 9.33 -46.52
N PHE A 4 -5.32 8.19 -45.94
CA PHE A 4 -4.01 7.97 -45.31
C PHE A 4 -3.14 7.07 -46.19
N LYS A 5 -1.99 7.60 -46.60
CA LYS A 5 -1.00 6.96 -47.48
C LYS A 5 -0.24 5.83 -46.75
N PRO A 6 0.06 4.70 -47.39
CA PRO A 6 1.05 3.76 -46.90
C PRO A 6 2.44 4.24 -47.34
N TYR A 7 3.33 4.51 -46.39
CA TYR A 7 4.76 4.59 -46.69
C TYR A 7 5.38 3.22 -46.37
N MET A 8 5.38 2.38 -47.41
CA MET A 8 6.31 1.27 -47.56
C MET A 8 7.73 1.83 -47.56
N VAL A 9 8.57 1.36 -46.65
CA VAL A 9 10.02 1.28 -46.88
C VAL A 9 10.36 -0.21 -46.76
N VAL A 10 10.24 -0.92 -47.87
CA VAL A 10 10.80 -2.26 -48.02
C VAL A 10 12.20 -2.08 -48.56
N ALA A 11 13.18 -2.02 -47.66
CA ALA A 11 14.57 -2.20 -48.01
C ALA A 11 14.80 -3.70 -48.22
N LEU A 12 14.77 -4.11 -49.49
CA LEU A 12 15.10 -5.43 -49.97
C LEU A 12 16.63 -5.53 -50.05
N THR A 13 17.27 -6.02 -48.98
CA THR A 13 18.66 -6.48 -49.03
C THR A 13 18.75 -7.85 -48.39
N SER A 14 19.09 -8.80 -49.24
CA SER A 14 19.19 -10.24 -49.04
C SER A 14 20.36 -10.65 -48.14
N ILE A 15 20.04 -11.55 -47.21
CA ILE A 15 20.84 -12.68 -46.70
C ILE A 15 22.16 -12.30 -45.99
N LEU A 16 22.15 -12.40 -44.65
CA LEU A 16 22.95 -13.37 -43.89
C LEU A 16 22.43 -13.47 -42.45
N CYS A 17 22.63 -14.66 -41.89
CA CYS A 17 21.99 -15.25 -40.72
C CYS A 17 22.11 -14.45 -39.40
N SER A 18 21.08 -14.63 -38.56
CA SER A 18 21.10 -14.71 -37.07
C SER A 18 20.29 -13.63 -36.36
N ILE A 19 18.98 -13.89 -36.30
CA ILE A 19 18.00 -13.46 -35.27
C ILE A 19 18.22 -12.03 -34.77
N SER A 20 17.72 -11.04 -35.52
CA SER A 20 17.37 -9.76 -34.93
C SER A 20 16.26 -10.01 -33.91
N THR A 21 16.63 -10.19 -32.64
CA THR A 21 15.66 -10.19 -31.55
C THR A 21 14.98 -8.83 -31.57
N ILE A 22 13.73 -8.79 -32.05
CA ILE A 22 12.86 -7.65 -31.81
C ILE A 22 12.63 -7.67 -30.30
N VAL A 23 13.41 -6.87 -29.57
CA VAL A 23 13.14 -6.58 -28.18
C VAL A 23 11.87 -5.75 -28.20
N PHE A 24 10.73 -6.43 -28.14
CA PHE A 24 9.49 -5.81 -27.69
C PHE A 24 9.73 -5.47 -26.22
N SER A 25 10.29 -4.28 -26.00
CA SER A 25 10.18 -3.58 -24.74
C SER A 25 8.69 -3.42 -24.50
N HIS A 26 8.10 -4.43 -23.86
CA HIS A 26 6.78 -4.27 -23.27
C HIS A 26 6.94 -3.03 -22.37
N PRO A 27 6.07 -2.00 -22.48
CA PRO A 27 5.96 -1.03 -21.42
C PRO A 27 5.45 -1.81 -20.21
N GLY A 28 6.38 -2.44 -19.49
CA GLY A 28 6.15 -3.01 -18.19
C GLY A 28 5.64 -1.85 -17.38
N SER A 29 4.36 -1.89 -17.03
CA SER A 29 3.80 -1.00 -16.05
C SER A 29 4.62 -1.20 -14.78
N GLU A 30 5.59 -0.32 -14.55
CA GLU A 30 6.34 -0.33 -13.31
C GLU A 30 5.31 -0.33 -12.18
N PRO A 31 5.43 -1.25 -11.19
CA PRO A 31 4.57 -1.23 -10.03
C PRO A 31 4.86 0.09 -9.32
N HIS A 32 4.00 1.07 -9.55
CA HIS A 32 4.08 2.38 -8.95
C HIS A 32 3.98 2.22 -7.43
N THR A 33 5.14 2.12 -6.79
CA THR A 33 5.26 1.87 -5.37
C THR A 33 5.02 3.18 -4.66
N GLN A 34 4.02 3.21 -3.78
CA GLN A 34 3.68 4.40 -3.00
C GLN A 34 4.78 4.70 -1.99
N ILE A 35 5.49 5.82 -2.18
CA ILE A 35 6.58 6.25 -1.30
C ILE A 35 5.99 7.14 -0.20
N PRO A 36 6.12 6.75 1.09
CA PRO A 36 5.60 7.57 2.19
C PRO A 36 6.45 8.82 2.37
N LYS A 37 5.83 10.00 2.27
CA LYS A 37 6.46 11.29 2.53
C LYS A 37 6.37 11.68 4.01
N ASN A 38 5.21 11.45 4.62
CA ASN A 38 4.97 11.70 6.03
C ASN A 38 4.09 10.60 6.60
N ARG A 39 4.58 9.92 7.64
CA ARG A 39 3.82 8.91 8.37
C ARG A 39 3.96 9.14 9.86
N GLN A 40 3.19 10.11 10.36
CA GLN A 40 3.11 10.36 11.79
C GLN A 40 2.46 9.17 12.51
N PRO A 41 3.08 8.63 13.57
CA PRO A 41 2.51 7.54 14.32
C PRO A 41 1.22 7.99 15.02
N ALA A 42 0.35 7.02 15.30
CA ALA A 42 -0.82 7.28 16.12
C ALA A 42 -0.42 7.59 17.56
N LYS A 43 -1.09 8.58 18.16
CA LYS A 43 -0.91 8.90 19.57
C LYS A 43 -1.65 7.86 20.42
N MET A 44 -0.97 7.34 21.44
CA MET A 44 -1.61 6.46 22.41
C MET A 44 -2.71 7.23 23.15
N PRO A 45 -3.94 6.70 23.25
CA PRO A 45 -4.94 7.27 24.15
C PRO A 45 -4.48 7.16 25.61
N PHE A 46 -4.77 8.18 26.42
CA PHE A 46 -4.37 8.23 27.83
C PHE A 46 -4.98 7.10 28.67
N TRP A 47 -6.18 6.65 28.33
CA TRP A 47 -6.89 5.54 28.98
C TRP A 47 -6.55 4.16 28.38
N ALA A 48 -5.47 4.02 27.63
CA ALA A 48 -5.09 2.73 27.07
C ALA A 48 -4.45 1.86 28.16
N TYR A 49 -5.01 0.68 28.40
CA TYR A 49 -4.52 -0.27 29.42
C TYR A 49 -3.67 -1.41 28.83
N GLN A 50 -3.81 -1.67 27.53
CA GLN A 50 -3.13 -2.77 26.86
C GLN A 50 -2.72 -2.41 25.43
N SER A 51 -1.65 -3.06 24.98
CA SER A 51 -1.14 -3.03 23.62
C SER A 51 -2.15 -3.63 22.64
N GLY A 52 -2.11 -3.15 21.41
CA GLY A 52 -3.03 -3.59 20.38
C GLY A 52 -2.69 -3.07 19.00
N TYR A 53 -3.57 -3.31 18.05
CA TYR A 53 -3.39 -2.80 16.69
C TYR A 53 -4.73 -2.56 16.01
N CYS A 54 -4.68 -1.73 14.97
CA CYS A 54 -5.77 -1.53 14.03
C CYS A 54 -5.29 -1.79 12.61
N CYS A 55 -6.17 -2.42 11.85
CA CYS A 55 -6.09 -2.58 10.42
C CYS A 55 -6.84 -1.45 9.75
N MET A 56 -6.08 -0.63 9.05
CA MET A 56 -6.55 0.60 8.45
C MET A 56 -6.59 0.44 6.94
N VAL A 57 -7.71 0.82 6.34
CA VAL A 57 -7.90 0.87 4.89
C VAL A 57 -8.13 2.32 4.51
N TYR A 58 -7.46 2.76 3.45
CA TYR A 58 -7.58 4.13 2.93
C TYR A 58 -7.19 4.21 1.46
N ASP A 59 -7.57 5.31 0.82
CA ASP A 59 -7.17 5.66 -0.53
C ASP A 59 -6.13 6.78 -0.51
N ILE A 60 -5.30 6.88 -1.54
CA ILE A 60 -4.33 7.95 -1.76
C ILE A 60 -4.80 8.75 -2.97
N LYS A 61 -5.05 10.05 -2.76
CA LYS A 61 -5.43 11.00 -3.81
C LYS A 61 -4.22 11.37 -4.68
N GLU A 62 -4.48 12.03 -5.80
CA GLU A 62 -3.46 12.54 -6.74
C GLU A 62 -2.49 13.53 -6.12
N ASP A 63 -2.91 14.22 -5.06
CA ASP A 63 -2.07 15.14 -4.30
C ASP A 63 -1.19 14.45 -3.25
N GLY A 64 -1.31 13.13 -3.10
CA GLY A 64 -0.60 12.33 -2.11
C GLY A 64 -1.30 12.27 -0.74
N THR A 65 -2.44 12.92 -0.56
CA THR A 65 -3.18 12.89 0.71
C THR A 65 -4.05 11.65 0.83
N THR A 66 -4.21 11.15 2.06
CA THR A 66 -5.07 10.00 2.33
C THR A 66 -6.55 10.37 2.44
N THR A 67 -7.44 9.53 1.94
CA THR A 67 -8.90 9.69 2.01
C THR A 67 -9.60 8.35 2.20
N ASN A 68 -10.94 8.34 2.37
CA ASN A 68 -11.74 7.13 2.61
C ASN A 68 -11.14 6.22 3.70
N ILE A 69 -10.73 6.84 4.81
CA ILE A 69 -9.98 6.16 5.88
C ILE A 69 -10.97 5.50 6.84
N TYR A 70 -10.82 4.19 7.05
CA TYR A 70 -11.58 3.46 8.05
C TYR A 70 -10.72 2.34 8.66
N ALA A 71 -11.10 1.91 9.87
CA ALA A 71 -10.52 0.74 10.50
C ALA A 71 -11.36 -0.49 10.14
N GLN A 72 -10.79 -1.42 9.40
CA GLN A 72 -11.42 -2.71 9.09
C GLN A 72 -11.52 -3.58 10.35
N TYR A 73 -10.47 -3.59 11.17
CA TYR A 73 -10.40 -4.33 12.41
C TYR A 73 -9.55 -3.57 13.43
N CYS A 74 -9.89 -3.67 14.71
CA CYS A 74 -9.03 -3.25 15.80
C CYS A 74 -9.15 -4.28 16.92
N THR A 75 -8.04 -4.57 17.60
CA THR A 75 -8.08 -5.39 18.82
C THR A 75 -8.96 -4.74 19.88
N GLU A 76 -8.92 -3.41 19.94
CA GLU A 76 -9.65 -2.60 20.92
C GLU A 76 -10.33 -1.41 20.24
N ASN A 77 -11.57 -1.14 20.63
CA ASN A 77 -12.36 -0.06 20.03
C ASN A 77 -11.77 1.33 20.29
N TYR A 78 -11.13 1.55 21.44
CA TYR A 78 -10.53 2.84 21.79
C TYR A 78 -9.30 3.21 20.93
N LEU A 79 -8.68 2.24 20.24
CA LEU A 79 -7.55 2.48 19.33
C LEU A 79 -8.00 3.02 17.97
N ARG A 80 -9.27 2.79 17.59
CA ARG A 80 -9.82 3.13 16.27
C ARG A 80 -9.70 4.62 15.96
N ILE A 81 -10.15 5.47 16.88
CA ILE A 81 -10.18 6.93 16.67
C ILE A 81 -8.77 7.49 16.47
N ASN A 82 -7.81 7.05 17.29
CA ASN A 82 -6.43 7.52 17.20
C ASN A 82 -5.73 7.00 15.94
N SER A 83 -6.06 5.79 15.50
CA SER A 83 -5.56 5.23 14.24
C SER A 83 -6.04 6.03 13.03
N VAL A 84 -7.35 6.33 12.95
CA VAL A 84 -7.92 7.17 11.89
C VAL A 84 -7.26 8.55 11.88
N LYS A 85 -7.12 9.18 13.05
CA LYS A 85 -6.48 10.50 13.19
C LYS A 85 -5.03 10.51 12.72
N ALA A 86 -4.30 9.42 12.92
CA ALA A 86 -2.92 9.27 12.47
C ALA A 86 -2.86 9.15 10.95
N VAL A 87 -3.61 8.20 10.38
CA VAL A 87 -3.64 7.94 8.93
C VAL A 87 -4.09 9.19 8.18
N LYS A 88 -5.04 9.96 8.72
CA LYS A 88 -5.50 11.23 8.13
C LYS A 88 -4.37 12.26 7.90
N LYS A 89 -3.30 12.18 8.69
CA LYS A 89 -2.13 13.07 8.58
C LYS A 89 -1.03 12.52 7.68
N TRP A 90 -1.22 11.31 7.15
CA TRP A 90 -0.23 10.70 6.29
C TRP A 90 -0.26 11.34 4.91
N ALA A 91 0.92 11.41 4.31
CA ALA A 91 1.11 11.91 2.96
C ALA A 91 2.09 11.00 2.22
N TYR A 92 1.84 10.84 0.93
CA TYR A 92 2.65 10.06 0.00
C TYR A 92 3.18 10.97 -1.10
N GLU A 93 4.22 10.51 -1.77
CA GLU A 93 4.67 11.13 -3.01
C GLU A 93 3.60 10.98 -4.10
N LYS A 94 3.50 12.01 -4.94
CA LYS A 94 2.57 11.98 -6.07
C LYS A 94 3.15 11.07 -7.13
N ILE A 95 2.36 10.09 -7.55
CA ILE A 95 2.74 9.21 -8.64
C ILE A 95 2.16 9.77 -9.93
N THR A 96 3.03 10.00 -10.90
CA THR A 96 2.65 10.38 -12.26
C THR A 96 2.82 9.18 -13.18
N LYS A 97 1.78 8.85 -13.94
CA LYS A 97 1.81 7.86 -15.02
C LYS A 97 1.36 8.52 -16.31
N ASP A 98 2.17 8.45 -17.36
CA ASP A 98 1.88 9.07 -18.67
C ASP A 98 1.53 10.58 -18.57
N GLY A 99 2.24 11.30 -17.69
CA GLY A 99 2.02 12.73 -17.43
C GLY A 99 0.79 13.06 -16.59
N ARG A 100 0.03 12.07 -16.09
CA ARG A 100 -1.15 12.26 -15.25
C ARG A 100 -0.94 11.72 -13.84
N SER A 101 -1.40 12.46 -12.84
CA SER A 101 -1.40 11.98 -11.45
C SER A 101 -2.34 10.79 -11.30
N VAL A 102 -1.91 9.75 -10.59
CA VAL A 102 -2.69 8.51 -10.37
C VAL A 102 -3.17 8.45 -8.93
N LYS A 103 -4.46 8.12 -8.73
CA LYS A 103 -5.02 7.75 -7.43
C LYS A 103 -4.77 6.27 -7.15
N THR A 104 -4.40 5.92 -5.92
CA THR A 104 -4.33 4.52 -5.47
C THR A 104 -5.46 4.24 -4.49
N LYS A 105 -6.16 3.12 -4.67
CA LYS A 105 -7.32 2.76 -3.86
C LYS A 105 -7.07 1.53 -3.00
N ARG A 106 -7.78 1.44 -1.88
CA ARG A 106 -7.78 0.32 -0.91
C ARG A 106 -6.40 -0.09 -0.45
N PHE A 107 -5.60 0.88 -0.04
CA PHE A 107 -4.32 0.61 0.62
C PHE A 107 -4.58 0.11 2.04
N GLU A 108 -3.96 -1.01 2.39
CA GLU A 108 -4.08 -1.62 3.71
C GLU A 108 -2.80 -1.40 4.53
N THR A 109 -2.96 -1.05 5.79
CA THR A 109 -1.83 -0.91 6.71
C THR A 109 -2.22 -1.31 8.12
N ARG A 110 -1.20 -1.60 8.92
CA ARG A 110 -1.35 -1.93 10.33
C ARG A 110 -0.77 -0.80 11.18
N THR A 111 -1.61 -0.19 12.01
CA THR A 111 -1.18 0.74 13.05
C THR A 111 -1.10 -0.01 14.37
N SER A 112 0.08 -0.04 14.99
CA SER A 112 0.30 -0.78 16.23
C SER A 112 0.56 0.15 17.40
N PHE A 113 0.04 -0.22 18.56
CA PHE A 113 0.15 0.49 19.83
C PHE A 113 0.83 -0.45 20.83
N ILE A 114 1.96 -0.01 21.39
CA ILE A 114 2.75 -0.79 22.33
C ILE A 114 2.76 -0.04 23.66
N ILE A 115 2.38 -0.75 24.72
CA ILE A 115 2.44 -0.32 26.11
C ILE A 115 3.35 -1.30 26.83
N SER A 116 4.33 -0.76 27.54
CA SER A 116 5.22 -1.52 28.41
C SER A 116 5.07 -1.05 29.85
N ASP A 117 5.24 -1.97 30.78
CA ASP A 117 5.38 -1.68 32.20
C ASP A 117 6.73 -1.00 32.50
N THR A 118 6.98 -0.61 33.76
CA THR A 118 8.24 -0.05 34.23
C THR A 118 9.44 -0.95 33.93
N ASP A 119 9.21 -2.26 33.94
CA ASP A 119 10.25 -3.26 33.70
C ASP A 119 10.49 -3.52 32.20
N GLY A 120 9.79 -2.80 31.31
CA GLY A 120 9.86 -2.99 29.86
C GLY A 120 9.02 -4.15 29.33
N THR A 121 8.30 -4.86 30.20
CA THR A 121 7.39 -5.95 29.82
C THR A 121 6.19 -5.41 29.03
N ILE A 122 5.96 -5.93 27.83
CA ILE A 122 4.82 -5.52 26.98
C ILE A 122 3.51 -6.03 27.57
N LEU A 123 2.56 -5.12 27.79
CA LEU A 123 1.21 -5.44 28.24
C LEU A 123 0.35 -5.84 27.03
N TYR A 124 0.19 -7.14 26.78
CA TYR A 124 -0.62 -7.64 25.67
C TYR A 124 -2.12 -7.58 25.98
N GLY A 125 -2.93 -7.15 25.00
CA GLY A 125 -4.39 -7.27 25.13
C GLY A 125 -4.89 -8.70 24.96
N LYS A 126 -6.11 -8.98 25.47
CA LYS A 126 -6.78 -10.29 25.36
C LYS A 126 -6.89 -10.80 23.92
N ASN A 127 -7.07 -9.88 22.97
CA ASN A 127 -7.17 -10.18 21.54
C ASN A 127 -5.81 -10.28 20.83
N GLY A 128 -4.72 -10.23 21.61
CA GLY A 128 -3.35 -10.44 21.16
C GLY A 128 -2.76 -9.30 20.33
N PHE A 129 -1.43 -9.21 20.34
CA PHE A 129 -0.68 -8.59 19.25
C PHE A 129 -0.33 -9.74 18.29
N PRO A 130 -0.63 -9.67 16.97
CA PRO A 130 -0.35 -10.76 16.07
C PRO A 130 1.15 -11.03 16.14
N ARG A 131 1.51 -12.19 16.68
CA ARG A 131 2.85 -12.76 16.50
C ARG A 131 3.07 -12.77 14.99
N LYS A 132 4.24 -12.33 14.54
CA LYS A 132 4.61 -12.32 13.11
C LYS A 132 4.08 -13.61 12.48
N LEU A 133 3.00 -13.53 11.68
CA LEU A 133 2.49 -14.70 10.98
C LEU A 133 3.63 -15.14 10.07
N LYS A 134 4.11 -16.37 10.27
CA LYS A 134 5.21 -16.95 9.51
C LYS A 134 4.83 -16.83 8.04
N LYS A 135 5.57 -16.02 7.26
CA LYS A 135 5.33 -15.79 5.82
C LYS A 135 5.20 -17.15 5.11
N ARG A 136 3.98 -17.61 4.84
CA ARG A 136 3.71 -18.62 3.81
C ARG A 136 3.27 -17.84 2.57
N GLY A 137 4.05 -17.97 1.50
CA GLY A 137 3.68 -17.68 0.10
C GLY A 137 2.87 -16.42 -0.21
N LYS A 138 3.54 -15.42 -0.82
CA LYS A 138 3.05 -14.25 -1.60
C LYS A 138 1.93 -13.34 -1.09
N ASP A 139 1.18 -13.69 -0.07
CA ASP A 139 0.03 -12.93 0.40
C ASP A 139 0.18 -12.63 1.89
N SER A 140 1.16 -11.76 2.20
CA SER A 140 1.29 -11.19 3.54
C SER A 140 0.22 -10.10 3.73
N PHE A 141 -1.06 -10.49 3.75
CA PHE A 141 -2.16 -9.62 4.12
C PHE A 141 -2.02 -9.28 5.60
N TYR A 142 -1.38 -8.15 5.89
CA TYR A 142 -1.27 -7.63 7.25
C TYR A 142 -2.64 -7.25 7.86
N CYS A 143 -3.74 -7.37 7.10
CA CYS A 143 -5.10 -7.05 7.51
C CYS A 143 -6.22 -7.95 6.93
N GLY A 144 -5.90 -9.14 6.40
CA GLY A 144 -6.84 -9.92 5.58
C GLY A 144 -6.89 -11.43 5.83
N ALA A 145 -6.70 -11.90 7.05
CA ALA A 145 -6.97 -13.30 7.38
C ALA A 145 -7.84 -13.43 8.64
N ALA A 146 -9.04 -14.00 8.41
CA ALA A 146 -10.02 -14.51 9.36
C ALA A 146 -10.94 -13.51 10.09
N LEU A 147 -12.04 -13.13 9.41
CA LEU A 147 -13.39 -13.11 10.00
C LEU A 147 -14.38 -13.63 8.94
N ILE A 148 -14.31 -14.93 8.64
CA ILE A 148 -15.43 -15.71 8.09
C ILE A 148 -15.56 -16.97 8.94
N SER A 149 -16.42 -16.89 9.95
CA SER A 149 -17.35 -17.93 10.44
C SER A 149 -18.16 -17.32 11.56
#